data_AF-A0A1D8S3X1-F1
#
_entry.id   AF-A0A1D8S3X1-F1
#
_cell.length_a   1.000
_cell.length_b   1.000
_cell.length_c   1.000
_cell.angle_alpha   90.00
_cell.angle_beta   90.00
_cell.angle_gamma   90.00
#
_symmetry.space_group_name_H-M   'P 1'
#
loop_
_entity.id
_entity.type
_entity.pdbx_description
1 polymer ?
#
loop_
_entity_poly.entity_id
_entity_poly.type
_entity_poly.pdbx_seq_one_letter_code
_entity_poly.pdbx_strand_id
1 'polypeptide(L)'
;MINAIKENREPYEYERNPWGYIRETGDVDTAMEAAKDMLRWVLDDVELLIGNVDADKVVITSDHGNGFGEFGTYGHPAGSLQQYVRRVPWVTTTATDSNSYEPETRTDEDRNEEGEAEVLEERLASLGYL
;
A
#
# COMPACT_ATOMS: atom_id res chain seq x y z
N MET A 1 -2.73 9.58 -7.46
CA MET A 1 -1.29 9.69 -7.83
C MET A 1 -0.94 8.70 -8.93
N ILE A 2 -1.54 7.51 -8.92
CA ILE A 2 -1.30 6.48 -9.93
C ILE A 2 -1.47 6.95 -11.37
N ASN A 3 -2.57 7.66 -11.68
CA ASN A 3 -2.82 8.16 -13.03
C ASN A 3 -1.76 9.19 -13.42
N ALA A 4 -1.32 10.03 -12.47
CA ALA A 4 -0.23 10.97 -12.69
C ALA A 4 1.09 10.26 -13.08
N ILE A 5 1.40 9.12 -12.43
CA ILE A 5 2.56 8.29 -12.77
C ILE A 5 2.40 7.70 -14.19
N LYS A 6 1.25 7.09 -14.49
CA LYS A 6 0.97 6.48 -15.81
C LYS A 6 1.03 7.50 -16.95
N GLU A 7 0.56 8.72 -16.69
CA GLU A 7 0.50 9.82 -17.66
C GLU A 7 1.77 10.69 -17.66
N ASN A 8 2.75 10.38 -16.80
CA ASN A 8 3.98 11.16 -16.63
C ASN A 8 3.71 12.67 -16.42
N ARG A 9 2.83 12.98 -15.46
CA ARG A 9 2.48 14.35 -15.05
C ARG A 9 2.57 14.53 -13.55
N GLU A 10 2.57 15.78 -13.11
CA GLU A 10 2.38 16.10 -11.69
C GLU A 10 0.99 15.62 -11.21
N PRO A 11 0.90 15.08 -9.99
CA PRO A 11 -0.38 14.68 -9.41
C PRO A 11 -1.24 15.91 -9.12
N TYR A 12 -2.54 15.79 -9.36
CA TYR A 12 -3.49 16.80 -8.90
C TYR A 12 -3.57 16.82 -7.36
N GLU A 13 -4.11 17.89 -6.77
CA GLU A 13 -4.18 18.00 -5.30
C GLU A 13 -5.02 16.87 -4.67
N TYR A 14 -6.14 16.50 -5.30
CA TYR A 14 -6.96 15.36 -4.86
C TYR A 14 -6.25 14.01 -4.96
N GLU A 15 -5.18 13.92 -5.76
CA GLU A 15 -4.35 12.73 -5.91
C GLU A 15 -3.17 12.69 -4.94
N ARG A 16 -2.64 13.85 -4.56
CA ARG A 16 -1.46 14.01 -3.70
C ARG A 16 -1.83 14.11 -2.23
N ASN A 17 -2.89 14.85 -1.93
CA ASN A 17 -3.36 15.16 -0.58
C ASN A 17 -4.90 15.17 -0.59
N PRO A 18 -5.53 13.99 -0.76
CA PRO A 18 -6.98 13.86 -0.88
C PRO A 18 -7.72 14.49 0.30
N TRP A 19 -7.18 14.39 1.52
CA TRP A 19 -7.83 14.93 2.71
C TRP A 19 -7.79 16.45 2.79
N GLY A 20 -6.67 17.08 2.41
CA GLY A 20 -6.59 18.54 2.31
C GLY A 20 -7.54 19.06 1.23
N TYR A 21 -7.53 18.41 0.06
CA TYR A 21 -8.45 18.71 -1.02
C TYR A 21 -9.92 18.66 -0.58
N ILE A 22 -10.36 17.60 0.09
CA ILE A 22 -11.74 17.49 0.58
C ILE A 22 -12.06 18.58 1.60
N ARG A 23 -11.14 18.90 2.53
CA ARG A 23 -11.36 19.96 3.52
C ARG A 23 -11.53 21.33 2.90
N GLU A 24 -10.80 21.62 1.83
CA GLU A 24 -10.83 22.91 1.15
C GLU A 24 -12.02 23.04 0.19
N THR A 25 -12.39 21.96 -0.50
CA THR A 25 -13.35 22.00 -1.61
C THR A 25 -14.71 21.39 -1.28
N GLY A 26 -14.76 20.45 -0.32
CA GLY A 26 -15.91 19.59 -0.08
C GLY A 26 -16.14 18.49 -1.13
N ASP A 27 -15.28 18.38 -2.15
CA ASP A 27 -15.45 17.39 -3.22
C ASP A 27 -14.87 16.02 -2.81
N VAL A 28 -15.73 15.23 -2.17
CA VAL A 28 -15.41 13.87 -1.76
C VAL A 28 -15.33 12.92 -2.96
N ASP A 29 -16.20 13.09 -3.94
CA ASP A 29 -16.35 12.15 -5.06
C ASP A 29 -15.08 12.09 -5.91
N THR A 30 -14.49 13.25 -6.24
CA THR A 30 -13.25 13.32 -7.03
C THR A 30 -12.09 12.64 -6.29
N ALA A 31 -11.94 12.89 -4.99
CA ALA A 31 -10.91 12.26 -4.18
C ALA A 31 -11.14 10.75 -4.02
N MET A 32 -12.41 10.32 -3.90
CA MET A 32 -12.77 8.91 -3.81
C MET A 32 -12.52 8.16 -5.11
N GLU A 33 -12.81 8.75 -6.28
CA GLU A 33 -12.49 8.11 -7.56
C GLU A 33 -10.98 7.93 -7.74
N ALA A 34 -10.18 8.95 -7.39
CA ALA A 34 -8.72 8.82 -7.41
C ALA A 34 -8.20 7.73 -6.45
N ALA A 35 -8.83 7.57 -5.28
CA ALA A 35 -8.51 6.49 -4.36
C ALA A 35 -8.89 5.11 -4.93
N LYS A 36 -10.02 4.98 -5.62
CA LYS A 36 -10.43 3.74 -6.30
C LYS A 36 -9.46 3.36 -7.41
N ASP A 37 -8.91 4.31 -8.16
CA ASP A 37 -7.90 4.02 -9.19
C ASP A 37 -6.63 3.44 -8.58
N MET A 38 -6.23 3.94 -7.42
CA MET A 38 -5.10 3.38 -6.67
C MET A 38 -5.40 1.96 -6.17
N LEU A 39 -6.63 1.71 -5.70
CA LEU A 39 -7.05 0.35 -5.31
C LEU A 39 -7.07 -0.61 -6.51
N ARG A 40 -7.58 -0.17 -7.67
CA ARG A 40 -7.56 -0.99 -8.90
C ARG A 40 -6.14 -1.38 -9.29
N TRP A 41 -5.20 -0.43 -9.22
CA TRP A 41 -3.79 -0.75 -9.48
C TRP A 41 -3.25 -1.82 -8.53
N VAL A 42 -3.43 -1.66 -7.22
CA VAL A 42 -2.94 -2.66 -6.25
C VAL A 42 -3.62 -4.03 -6.46
N LEU A 43 -4.88 -4.04 -6.89
CA LEU A 43 -5.58 -5.28 -7.18
C LEU A 43 -4.99 -6.03 -8.39
N ASP A 44 -4.36 -5.35 -9.35
CA ASP A 44 -3.61 -6.01 -10.43
C ASP A 44 -2.42 -6.81 -9.86
N ASP A 45 -1.70 -6.27 -8.86
CA ASP A 45 -0.60 -6.98 -8.18
C ASP A 45 -1.11 -8.14 -7.32
N VAL A 46 -2.29 -7.98 -6.69
CA VAL A 46 -2.94 -9.07 -5.94
C VAL A 46 -3.39 -10.19 -6.89
N GLU A 47 -3.87 -9.86 -8.09
CA GLU A 47 -4.19 -10.84 -9.13
C GLU A 47 -2.94 -11.62 -9.54
N LEU A 48 -1.82 -10.91 -9.77
CA LEU A 48 -0.53 -11.56 -10.05
C LEU A 48 -0.13 -12.53 -8.94
N LEU A 49 -0.24 -12.12 -7.67
CA LEU A 49 0.09 -12.99 -6.54
C LEU A 49 -0.80 -14.24 -6.49
N ILE A 50 -2.12 -14.08 -6.62
CA ILE A 50 -3.10 -15.18 -6.58
C ILE A 50 -2.89 -16.17 -7.73
N GLY A 51 -2.37 -15.72 -8.87
CA GLY A 51 -2.02 -16.59 -10.00
C GLY A 51 -0.69 -17.32 -9.86
N ASN A 52 0.09 -17.09 -8.80
CA ASN A 52 1.42 -17.65 -8.60
C ASN A 52 1.65 -18.20 -7.19
N VAL A 53 0.57 -18.61 -6.50
CA VAL A 53 0.61 -19.34 -5.23
C VAL A 53 -0.49 -20.40 -5.20
N ASP A 54 -0.22 -21.55 -4.55
CA ASP A 54 -1.22 -22.58 -4.34
C ASP A 54 -1.89 -22.44 -2.98
N ALA A 55 -3.22 -22.26 -2.98
CA ALA A 55 -4.01 -22.27 -1.75
C ALA A 55 -5.49 -22.59 -2.00
N ASP A 56 -6.01 -23.59 -1.29
CA ASP A 56 -7.45 -23.93 -1.25
C ASP A 56 -8.31 -22.79 -0.66
N LYS A 57 -7.70 -21.89 0.11
CA LYS A 57 -8.37 -20.73 0.69
C LYS A 57 -7.42 -19.56 0.85
N VAL A 58 -7.76 -18.46 0.18
CA VAL A 58 -7.14 -17.14 0.32
C VAL A 58 -8.16 -16.18 0.93
N VAL A 59 -7.70 -15.36 1.86
CA VAL A 59 -8.47 -14.23 2.41
C VAL A 59 -7.75 -12.95 2.06
N ILE A 60 -8.47 -12.04 1.38
CA ILE A 60 -8.01 -10.70 1.06
C ILE A 60 -8.72 -9.73 2.02
N THR A 61 -7.92 -9.00 2.79
CA THR A 61 -8.37 -7.99 3.75
C THR A 61 -7.46 -6.78 3.68
N SER A 62 -7.86 -5.70 4.33
CA SER A 62 -7.01 -4.56 4.61
C SER A 62 -6.72 -4.48 6.12
N ASP A 63 -5.64 -3.83 6.49
CA ASP A 63 -5.27 -3.48 7.85
C ASP A 63 -6.15 -2.37 8.43
N HIS A 64 -6.59 -1.43 7.58
CA HIS A 64 -7.50 -0.36 7.96
C HIS A 64 -8.32 0.22 6.78
N GLY A 65 -9.41 0.89 7.10
CA GLY A 65 -10.14 1.76 6.16
C GLY A 65 -9.63 3.21 6.19
N ASN A 66 -10.34 4.12 5.54
CA ASN A 66 -10.06 5.56 5.56
C ASN A 66 -11.36 6.36 5.73
N GLY A 67 -11.32 7.39 6.57
CA GLY A 67 -12.35 8.43 6.63
C GLY A 67 -12.16 9.47 5.53
N PHE A 68 -13.26 9.92 4.96
CA PHE A 68 -13.33 10.94 3.92
C PHE A 68 -14.04 12.22 4.41
N GLY A 69 -14.13 12.41 5.72
CA GLY A 69 -14.73 13.58 6.38
C GLY A 69 -15.87 13.24 7.33
N GLU A 70 -16.26 11.96 7.44
CA GLU A 70 -17.32 11.52 8.34
C GLU A 70 -16.97 11.88 9.78
N PHE A 71 -17.86 12.63 10.44
CA PHE A 71 -17.66 13.15 11.79
C PHE A 71 -16.31 13.90 11.97
N GLY A 72 -15.83 14.55 10.91
CA GLY A 72 -14.55 15.28 10.92
C GLY A 72 -13.31 14.39 10.83
N THR A 73 -13.47 13.09 10.56
CA THR A 73 -12.35 12.15 10.44
C THR A 73 -11.86 12.05 9.00
N TYR A 74 -10.56 12.28 8.81
CA TYR A 74 -9.91 12.19 7.51
C TYR A 74 -8.72 11.23 7.61
N GLY A 75 -8.63 10.29 6.68
CA GLY A 75 -7.61 9.23 6.68
C GLY A 75 -7.85 8.23 7.79
N HIS A 76 -6.78 7.81 8.46
CA HIS A 76 -6.80 6.76 9.49
C HIS A 76 -6.08 7.22 10.77
N PRO A 77 -6.66 8.15 11.57
CA PRO A 77 -6.02 8.60 12.80
C PRO A 77 -5.73 7.43 13.75
N ALA A 78 -4.57 7.44 14.38
CA ALA A 78 -4.18 6.42 15.35
C ALA A 78 -5.21 6.32 16.49
N GLY A 79 -5.61 5.10 16.85
CA GLY A 79 -6.64 4.87 17.86
C GLY A 79 -8.06 5.26 17.43
N SER A 80 -8.32 5.49 16.14
CA SER A 80 -9.65 5.83 15.64
C SER A 80 -10.67 4.77 16.03
N LEU A 81 -11.78 5.22 16.65
CA LEU A 81 -12.95 4.39 16.94
C LEU A 81 -13.96 4.38 15.79
N GLN A 82 -13.71 5.17 14.73
CA GLN A 82 -14.65 5.34 13.64
C GLN A 82 -14.77 4.07 12.80
N GLN A 83 -16.00 3.73 12.45
CA GLN A 83 -16.29 2.52 11.66
C GLN A 83 -15.63 2.56 10.28
N TYR A 84 -15.53 3.73 9.65
CA TYR A 84 -14.89 3.90 8.34
C TYR A 84 -13.38 3.61 8.34
N VAL A 85 -12.73 3.64 9.51
CA VAL A 85 -11.32 3.26 9.66
C VAL A 85 -11.18 1.80 10.11
N ARG A 86 -12.15 1.28 10.88
CA ARG A 86 -12.06 -0.06 11.49
C ARG A 86 -12.72 -1.17 10.66
N ARG A 87 -13.66 -0.82 9.78
CA ARG A 87 -14.38 -1.76 8.94
C ARG A 87 -13.59 -1.97 7.66
N VAL A 88 -13.05 -3.17 7.50
CA VAL A 88 -12.24 -3.59 6.35
C VAL A 88 -12.97 -4.66 5.55
N PRO A 89 -12.68 -4.79 4.24
CA PRO A 89 -13.22 -5.90 3.45
C PRO A 89 -12.71 -7.24 3.97
N TRP A 90 -13.53 -8.27 3.83
CA TRP A 90 -13.13 -9.67 4.03
C TRP A 90 -13.62 -10.45 2.82
N VAL A 91 -12.72 -10.70 1.87
CA VAL A 91 -13.03 -11.43 0.63
C VAL A 91 -12.34 -12.77 0.69
N THR A 92 -13.10 -13.85 0.47
CA THR A 92 -12.55 -15.21 0.42
C THR A 92 -12.54 -15.70 -1.02
N THR A 93 -11.41 -16.28 -1.45
CA THR A 93 -11.20 -16.87 -2.78
C THR A 93 -10.26 -18.06 -2.68
N THR A 94 -9.82 -18.61 -3.81
CA THR A 94 -8.78 -19.64 -3.94
C THR A 94 -7.63 -19.12 -4.79
N ALA A 95 -6.48 -19.79 -4.76
CA ALA A 95 -5.32 -19.49 -5.59
C ALA A 95 -4.74 -20.77 -6.20
N THR A 96 -4.16 -20.64 -7.38
CA THR A 96 -3.50 -21.74 -8.09
C THR A 96 -2.24 -21.20 -8.73
N ASP A 97 -1.12 -21.84 -8.44
CA ASP A 97 0.17 -21.44 -8.97
C ASP A 97 0.31 -21.85 -10.44
N SER A 98 0.29 -20.85 -11.33
CA SER A 98 0.51 -21.04 -12.77
C SER A 98 1.98 -21.03 -13.16
N ASN A 99 2.91 -20.75 -12.23
CA ASN A 99 4.34 -20.60 -12.48
C ASN A 99 4.63 -19.57 -13.60
N SER A 100 3.77 -18.54 -13.70
CA SER A 100 3.81 -17.52 -14.75
C SER A 100 4.73 -16.35 -14.44
N TYR A 101 5.11 -16.19 -13.17
CA TYR A 101 5.91 -15.08 -12.68
C TYR A 101 6.86 -15.54 -11.58
N GLU A 102 8.16 -15.30 -11.80
CA GLU A 102 9.19 -15.46 -10.78
C GLU A 102 9.63 -14.05 -10.34
N PRO A 103 9.47 -13.68 -9.05
CA PRO A 103 9.88 -12.37 -8.57
C PRO A 103 11.41 -12.22 -8.63
N GLU A 104 11.87 -11.05 -9.07
CA GLU A 104 13.29 -10.69 -8.97
C GLU A 104 13.65 -10.43 -7.51
N THR A 105 14.19 -11.43 -6.81
CA THR A 105 14.71 -11.25 -5.46
C THR A 105 16.15 -10.73 -5.53
N ARG A 106 16.41 -9.54 -4.98
CA ARG A 106 17.80 -9.14 -4.66
C ARG A 106 18.35 -10.09 -3.59
N THR A 107 19.39 -10.82 -3.93
CA THR A 107 20.06 -11.74 -3.02
C THR A 107 20.89 -10.95 -1.99
N ASP A 108 21.26 -11.58 -0.87
CA ASP A 108 22.27 -10.98 0.05
C ASP A 108 23.62 -10.81 -0.67
N GLU A 109 23.91 -11.58 -1.72
CA GLU A 109 25.13 -11.43 -2.53
C GLU A 109 25.13 -10.11 -3.31
N ASP A 110 23.95 -9.61 -3.72
CA ASP A 110 23.79 -8.30 -4.37
C ASP A 110 23.96 -7.11 -3.38
N ARG A 111 23.96 -7.37 -2.07
CA ARG A 111 24.15 -6.37 -1.01
C ARG A 111 25.59 -6.32 -0.48
N ASN A 112 26.42 -7.33 -0.78
CA ASN A 112 27.84 -7.34 -0.40
C ASN A 112 28.66 -6.45 -1.36
N GLU A 113 28.36 -5.16 -1.43
CA GLU A 113 29.35 -4.17 -1.82
C GLU A 113 30.32 -4.00 -0.64
N GLU A 114 31.63 -4.06 -0.87
CA GLU A 114 32.73 -4.13 0.12
C GLU A 114 32.79 -2.98 1.17
N GLY A 115 31.77 -2.14 1.28
CA GLY A 115 31.61 -1.08 2.29
C GLY A 115 30.43 -1.26 3.26
N GLU A 116 29.51 -2.20 3.06
CA GLU A 116 28.33 -2.36 3.93
C GLU A 116 28.66 -3.03 5.28
N ALA A 117 29.69 -3.87 5.36
CA ALA A 117 30.05 -4.59 6.57
C ALA A 117 30.57 -3.67 7.70
N GLU A 118 31.43 -2.70 7.39
CA GLU A 118 31.90 -1.70 8.37
C GLU A 118 30.75 -0.81 8.85
N VAL A 119 29.87 -0.39 7.94
CA VAL A 119 28.67 0.41 8.27
C VAL A 119 27.69 -0.40 9.13
N LEU A 120 27.57 -1.70 8.89
CA LEU A 120 26.75 -2.61 9.68
C LEU A 120 27.30 -2.76 11.10
N GLU A 121 28.61 -2.98 11.26
CA GLU A 121 29.22 -3.08 12.60
C GLU A 121 29.11 -1.76 13.39
N GLU A 122 29.40 -0.62 12.77
CA GLU A 122 29.24 0.69 13.41
C GLU A 122 27.78 0.93 13.85
N ARG A 123 26.82 0.52 13.02
CA ARG A 123 25.40 0.61 13.33
C ARG A 123 24.98 -0.34 14.45
N LEU A 124 25.50 -1.56 14.48
CA LEU A 124 25.23 -2.54 15.54
C LEU A 124 25.84 -2.10 16.88
N ALA A 125 27.05 -1.54 16.88
CA ALA A 125 27.69 -0.95 18.06
C ALA A 125 26.90 0.27 18.56
N SER A 126 26.45 1.14 17.65
CA SER A 126 25.61 2.30 18.01
C SER A 126 24.26 1.91 18.63
N LEU A 127 23.76 0.72 18.29
CA LEU A 127 22.55 0.13 18.86
C LEU A 127 22.83 -0.72 20.12
N GLY A 128 24.09 -0.92 20.51
CA GLY A 128 24.52 -1.66 21.69
C GLY A 128 24.47 -3.18 21.55
N TYR A 129 24.46 -3.70 20.32
CA TYR A 129 24.57 -5.14 20.05
C TYR A 129 26.02 -5.64 20.01
N LEU A 130 26.99 -4.72 19.86
CA LEU A 130 28.44 -4.94 19.90
C LEU A 130 29.08 -4.04 20.95
#